data_AF-A0A7J4LA75-F1
#
_entry.id   AF-A0A7J4LA75-F1
#
_cell.length_a   1.000
_cell.length_b   1.000
_cell.length_c   1.000
_cell.angle_alpha   90.00
_cell.angle_beta   90.00
_cell.angle_gamma   90.00
#
_symmetry.space_group_name_H-M   'P 1'
#
loop_
_entity.id
_entity.type
_entity.pdbx_description
1 polymer ?
#
loop_
_entity_poly.entity_id
_entity_poly.type
_entity_poly.pdbx_seq_one_letter_code
_entity_poly.pdbx_strand_id
1 'polypeptide(L)'
;FILIGTMNPEEGEIRPQLLDRFGLHVEVESIDDVDKRIEIIKTAEDFEEDPIFFVSRYEPMQQRLRDKILKAKEILPYVEIDEDLLRTVAETCIKFNVRSHRAEITVVRTAKTIAAFDGRKNVNLDDIKEAMEFALPHRMRNMPFDQPILEKERIEESIDQSKKDKDYDKKKDYDLNADNSSDNSKDNNQTEKNLIPKEECFDIGKSIDPSFLSMNNLKRIKKYTSGHSGKGATSLDQARGRYIGYKIPKGKPCDIAIDATIRVAAPYQKDRRKDLDEDSTNGLIILKEDIRDKVRMKEISTLSLFVVDASGSMGENKRMESAKGAIFSLLLNSYQKRDKVALIAFRGNDASVLLPPSSSIDKAVRYLKDLPTGGKTPLAAGISKGLDLITDEKRRKPDIVPMMVLISDGRSNVPFKGDNIKEELIELSGRLNQDGVHLVIIDTETNVNKFSGKLGYNEMIAETSNGIYYKLDDLTPQSVENVVKMELNKII
;
A
#
# COMPACT_ATOMS: atom_id res chain seq x y z
N PHE A 1 9.79 31.19 4.79
CA PHE A 1 9.58 29.73 4.70
C PHE A 1 10.36 29.07 5.82
N ILE A 2 9.82 28.03 6.44
CA ILE A 2 10.57 27.15 7.34
C ILE A 2 10.70 25.84 6.57
N LEU A 3 11.93 25.37 6.34
CA LEU A 3 12.17 24.04 5.81
C LEU A 3 11.78 23.05 6.92
N ILE A 4 10.67 22.32 6.74
CA ILE A 4 10.12 21.45 7.79
C ILE A 4 10.79 20.05 7.76
N GLY A 5 11.48 19.69 6.67
CA GLY A 5 12.30 18.48 6.59
C GLY A 5 12.78 18.17 5.18
N THR A 6 13.83 17.37 5.07
CA THR A 6 14.29 16.71 3.84
C THR A 6 13.86 15.25 3.92
N MET A 7 13.30 14.68 2.86
CA MET A 7 12.88 13.27 2.84
C MET A 7 13.61 12.56 1.72
N ASN A 8 14.21 11.41 2.02
CA ASN A 8 14.61 10.45 1.00
C ASN A 8 13.41 9.54 0.72
N PRO A 9 12.81 9.55 -0.50
CA PRO A 9 11.70 8.67 -0.85
C PRO A 9 12.02 7.18 -0.67
N GLU A 10 13.30 6.80 -0.69
CA GLU A 10 13.75 5.42 -0.46
C GLU A 10 13.57 4.95 1.00
N GLU A 11 13.49 5.87 1.96
CA GLU A 11 13.30 5.56 3.39
C GLU A 11 11.84 5.23 3.74
N GLY A 12 10.92 5.42 2.80
CA GLY A 12 9.51 5.08 2.92
C GLY A 12 8.59 6.29 2.81
N GLU A 13 7.29 6.03 2.66
CA GLU A 13 6.31 7.08 2.42
C GLU A 13 5.84 7.76 3.72
N ILE A 14 5.65 9.08 3.65
CA ILE A 14 5.05 9.84 4.75
C ILE A 14 3.56 9.53 4.84
N ARG A 15 3.06 9.43 6.08
CA ARG A 15 1.62 9.22 6.35
C ARG A 15 0.76 10.29 5.66
N PRO A 16 -0.36 9.92 5.02
CA PRO A 16 -1.24 10.88 4.32
C PRO A 16 -1.68 12.09 5.15
N GLN A 17 -1.88 11.93 6.47
CA GLN A 17 -2.27 13.04 7.37
C GLN A 17 -1.17 14.10 7.54
N LEU A 18 0.08 13.72 7.33
CA LEU A 18 1.24 14.62 7.32
C LEU A 18 1.44 15.21 5.92
N LEU A 19 1.23 14.42 4.85
CA LEU A 19 1.31 14.91 3.48
C LEU A 19 0.37 16.09 3.23
N ASP A 20 -0.87 16.00 3.69
CA ASP A 20 -1.85 17.08 3.54
C ASP A 20 -1.48 18.38 4.32
N ARG A 21 -0.54 18.30 5.28
CA ARG A 21 0.00 19.46 6.00
C ARG A 21 1.17 20.12 5.31
N PHE A 22 1.82 19.47 4.35
CA PHE A 22 2.86 20.12 3.56
C PHE A 22 2.21 21.04 2.53
N GLY A 23 2.73 22.27 2.47
CA GLY A 23 2.29 23.26 1.49
C GLY A 23 2.85 22.91 0.12
N LEU A 24 4.17 22.98 -0.02
CA LEU A 24 4.86 22.85 -1.30
C LEU A 24 5.78 21.63 -1.28
N HIS A 25 5.86 20.98 -2.43
CA HIS A 25 6.76 19.88 -2.75
C HIS A 25 7.68 20.32 -3.89
N VAL A 26 8.97 20.06 -3.74
CA VAL A 26 9.98 20.30 -4.78
C VAL A 26 10.76 19.01 -4.91
N GLU A 27 10.76 18.45 -6.12
CA GLU A 27 11.56 17.27 -6.45
C GLU A 27 12.99 17.72 -6.76
N VAL A 28 13.97 17.02 -6.18
CA VAL A 28 15.39 17.27 -6.44
C VAL A 28 15.87 16.14 -7.32
N GLU A 29 16.04 16.44 -8.60
CA GLU A 29 16.56 15.50 -9.58
C GLU A 29 18.10 15.54 -9.60
N SER A 30 18.72 14.40 -9.92
CA SER A 30 20.14 14.35 -10.21
C SER A 30 20.41 15.03 -11.55
N ILE A 31 21.38 15.95 -11.57
CA ILE A 31 21.83 16.59 -12.81
C ILE A 31 22.58 15.55 -13.64
N ASP A 32 22.20 15.29 -14.89
CA ASP A 32 22.90 14.33 -15.77
C ASP A 32 23.89 14.99 -16.75
N ASP A 33 23.92 16.33 -16.76
CA ASP A 33 24.82 17.15 -17.56
C ASP A 33 26.22 17.22 -16.91
N VAL A 34 27.23 16.76 -17.65
CA VAL A 34 28.63 16.70 -17.19
C VAL A 34 29.18 18.09 -16.90
N ASP A 35 28.88 19.10 -17.71
CA ASP A 35 29.43 20.44 -17.56
C ASP A 35 28.89 21.10 -16.29
N LYS A 36 27.58 20.96 -16.03
CA LYS A 36 26.96 21.43 -14.78
C LYS A 36 27.48 20.69 -13.55
N ARG A 37 27.77 19.39 -13.67
CA ARG A 37 28.41 18.64 -12.57
C ARG A 37 29.82 19.15 -12.27
N ILE A 38 30.61 19.46 -13.29
CA ILE A 38 31.95 20.05 -13.12
C ILE A 38 31.84 21.42 -12.44
N GLU A 39 30.86 22.25 -12.82
CA GLU A 39 30.62 23.54 -12.18
C GLU A 39 30.31 23.40 -10.68
N ILE A 40 29.51 22.41 -10.28
CA ILE A 40 29.22 22.13 -8.87
C ILE A 40 30.48 21.73 -8.12
N ILE A 41 31.32 20.85 -8.70
CA ILE A 41 32.59 20.43 -8.08
C ILE A 41 33.49 21.64 -7.87
N LYS A 42 33.70 22.47 -8.90
CA LYS A 42 34.51 23.68 -8.79
C LYS A 42 33.95 24.67 -7.76
N THR A 43 32.64 24.82 -7.71
CA THR A 43 31.99 25.72 -6.73
C THR A 43 32.20 25.21 -5.29
N ALA A 44 32.21 23.90 -5.08
CA ALA A 44 32.51 23.29 -3.79
C ALA A 44 34.00 23.45 -3.41
N GLU A 45 34.92 23.23 -4.35
CA GLU A 45 36.36 23.47 -4.16
C GLU A 45 36.65 24.95 -3.86
N ASP A 46 36.08 25.88 -4.62
CA ASP A 46 36.21 27.33 -4.40
C ASP A 46 35.78 27.73 -2.96
N PHE A 47 34.78 27.05 -2.40
CA PHE A 47 34.33 27.28 -1.02
C PHE A 47 35.26 26.66 0.02
N GLU A 48 35.81 25.47 -0.24
CA GLU A 48 36.76 24.81 0.67
C GLU A 48 38.11 25.54 0.72
N GLU A 49 38.58 26.08 -0.41
CA GLU A 49 39.85 26.81 -0.49
C GLU A 49 39.79 28.16 0.25
N ASP A 50 38.76 28.98 0.01
CA ASP A 50 38.56 30.24 0.72
C ASP A 50 37.07 30.56 0.93
N PRO A 51 36.50 30.17 2.09
CA PRO A 51 35.11 30.46 2.42
C PRO A 51 34.78 31.96 2.46
N ILE A 52 35.73 32.81 2.84
CA ILE A 52 35.48 34.25 3.04
C ILE A 52 35.38 34.93 1.68
N PHE A 53 36.31 34.63 0.78
CA PHE A 53 36.29 35.16 -0.57
C PHE A 53 35.08 34.63 -1.36
N PHE A 54 34.74 33.36 -1.21
CA PHE A 54 33.54 32.78 -1.81
C PHE A 54 32.27 33.52 -1.40
N VAL A 55 32.05 33.73 -0.09
CA VAL A 55 30.89 34.47 0.41
C VAL A 55 30.87 35.89 -0.16
N SER A 56 32.01 36.60 -0.16
CA SER A 56 32.10 37.95 -0.72
C SER A 56 31.78 38.01 -2.21
N ARG A 57 32.14 36.97 -2.98
CA ARG A 57 31.86 36.88 -4.42
C ARG A 57 30.36 36.75 -4.71
N TYR A 58 29.63 35.98 -3.90
CA TYR A 58 28.19 35.74 -4.08
C TYR A 58 27.29 36.72 -3.31
N GLU A 59 27.83 37.52 -2.39
CA GLU A 59 27.08 38.50 -1.61
C GLU A 59 26.21 39.43 -2.46
N PRO A 60 26.67 39.99 -3.61
CA PRO A 60 25.83 40.86 -4.43
C PRO A 60 24.60 40.14 -5.01
N MET A 61 24.73 38.86 -5.37
CA MET A 61 23.60 38.06 -5.87
C MET A 61 22.61 37.73 -4.75
N GLN A 62 23.12 37.35 -3.57
CA GLN A 62 22.31 37.12 -2.38
C GLN A 62 21.57 38.38 -1.94
N GLN A 63 22.22 39.55 -2.01
CA GLN A 63 21.60 40.82 -1.67
C GLN A 63 20.48 41.19 -2.65
N ARG A 64 20.68 41.02 -3.96
CA ARG A 64 19.61 41.21 -4.96
C ARG A 64 18.40 40.31 -4.70
N LEU A 65 18.64 39.04 -4.36
CA LEU A 65 17.56 38.09 -4.04
C LEU A 65 16.84 38.51 -2.75
N ARG A 66 17.59 38.90 -1.71
CA ARG A 66 17.06 39.42 -0.44
C ARG A 66 16.15 40.62 -0.67
N ASP A 67 16.62 41.60 -1.45
CA ASP A 67 15.86 42.81 -1.75
C ASP A 67 14.57 42.48 -2.52
N LYS A 68 14.63 41.53 -3.47
CA LYS A 68 13.45 41.03 -4.19
C LYS A 68 12.44 40.40 -3.22
N ILE A 69 12.89 39.57 -2.28
CA ILE A 69 12.02 38.95 -1.26
C ILE A 69 11.41 39.99 -0.32
N LEU A 70 12.17 41.02 0.10
CA LEU A 70 11.67 42.07 0.98
C LEU A 70 10.57 42.88 0.30
N LYS A 71 10.78 43.30 -0.96
CA LYS A 71 9.75 43.98 -1.76
C LYS A 71 8.50 43.10 -1.94
N ALA A 72 8.68 41.81 -2.21
CA ALA A 72 7.57 40.87 -2.34
C ALA A 72 6.71 40.80 -1.06
N LYS A 73 7.34 40.80 0.11
CA LYS A 73 6.61 40.81 1.40
C LYS A 73 5.77 42.06 1.60
N GLU A 74 6.23 43.21 1.13
CA GLU A 74 5.48 44.48 1.20
C GLU A 74 4.28 44.49 0.24
N ILE A 75 4.43 43.88 -0.93
CA ILE A 75 3.39 43.84 -1.97
C ILE A 75 2.32 42.79 -1.67
N LEU A 76 2.69 41.64 -1.10
CA LEU A 76 1.83 40.47 -0.88
C LEU A 76 0.44 40.77 -0.27
N PRO A 77 0.28 41.63 0.74
CA PRO A 77 -1.03 41.96 1.31
C PRO A 77 -2.00 42.61 0.32
N TYR A 78 -1.48 43.24 -0.74
CA TYR A 78 -2.23 43.95 -1.76
C TYR A 78 -2.44 43.13 -3.04
N VAL A 79 -2.07 41.85 -3.04
CA VAL A 79 -2.21 40.99 -4.23
C VAL A 79 -3.60 40.39 -4.32
N GLU A 80 -4.28 40.67 -5.43
CA GLU A 80 -5.63 40.22 -5.74
C GLU A 80 -5.62 39.10 -6.79
N ILE A 81 -6.66 38.27 -6.76
CA ILE A 81 -6.89 37.18 -7.69
C ILE A 81 -8.34 37.25 -8.16
N ASP A 82 -8.54 37.22 -9.47
CA ASP A 82 -9.86 37.31 -10.06
C ASP A 82 -10.68 36.04 -9.80
N GLU A 83 -12.00 36.19 -9.71
CA GLU A 83 -12.92 35.09 -9.42
C GLU A 83 -12.89 34.00 -10.51
N ASP A 84 -12.67 34.38 -11.78
CA ASP A 84 -12.53 33.44 -12.89
C ASP A 84 -11.29 32.53 -12.73
N LEU A 85 -10.20 33.07 -12.20
CA LEU A 85 -8.99 32.31 -11.92
C LEU A 85 -9.18 31.37 -10.72
N LEU A 86 -9.90 31.81 -9.68
CA LEU A 86 -10.29 30.94 -8.56
C LEU A 86 -11.15 29.77 -9.03
N ARG A 87 -12.09 30.01 -9.95
CA ARG A 87 -12.90 28.96 -10.57
C ARG A 87 -12.01 27.95 -11.32
N THR A 88 -11.05 28.41 -12.11
CA THR A 88 -10.09 27.53 -12.80
C THR A 88 -9.27 26.68 -11.84
N VAL A 89 -8.83 27.24 -10.70
CA VAL A 89 -8.12 26.48 -9.66
C VAL A 89 -9.02 25.35 -9.11
N ALA A 90 -10.27 25.66 -8.78
CA ALA A 90 -11.21 24.68 -8.24
C ALA A 90 -11.54 23.57 -9.27
N GLU A 91 -11.85 23.94 -10.51
CA GLU A 91 -12.12 23.00 -11.61
C GLU A 91 -10.94 22.04 -11.83
N THR A 92 -9.72 22.58 -11.83
CA THR A 92 -8.50 21.79 -12.02
C THR A 92 -8.26 20.83 -10.85
N CYS A 93 -8.45 21.29 -9.60
CA CYS A 93 -8.34 20.42 -8.43
C CYS A 93 -9.37 19.28 -8.43
N ILE A 94 -10.61 19.56 -8.86
CA ILE A 94 -11.67 18.55 -9.04
C ILE A 94 -11.28 17.56 -10.12
N LYS A 95 -10.78 18.01 -11.27
CA LYS A 95 -10.34 17.15 -12.39
C LYS A 95 -9.22 16.21 -11.98
N PHE A 96 -8.29 16.68 -11.14
CA PHE A 96 -7.22 15.85 -10.57
C PHE A 96 -7.66 15.02 -9.34
N ASN A 97 -8.95 15.06 -8.97
CA ASN A 97 -9.57 14.32 -7.86
C ASN A 97 -8.91 14.61 -6.49
N VAL A 98 -8.40 15.83 -6.32
CA VAL A 98 -7.84 16.31 -5.05
C VAL A 98 -8.98 16.79 -4.14
N ARG A 99 -9.38 15.95 -3.18
CA ARG A 99 -10.55 16.22 -2.32
C ARG A 99 -10.30 17.20 -1.15
N SER A 100 -9.11 17.74 -1.00
CA SER A 100 -8.74 18.61 0.13
C SER A 100 -8.70 20.08 -0.28
N HIS A 101 -9.51 20.92 0.37
CA HIS A 101 -9.49 22.39 0.20
C HIS A 101 -8.14 23.03 0.55
N ARG A 102 -7.26 22.32 1.27
CA ARG A 102 -5.91 22.80 1.52
C ARG A 102 -5.08 22.89 0.24
N ALA A 103 -5.39 22.10 -0.78
CA ALA A 103 -4.74 22.18 -2.08
C ALA A 103 -5.05 23.54 -2.72
N GLU A 104 -6.32 23.87 -2.86
CA GLU A 104 -6.82 25.13 -3.43
C GLU A 104 -6.24 26.34 -2.68
N ILE A 105 -6.31 26.34 -1.35
CA ILE A 105 -5.78 27.42 -0.52
C ILE A 105 -4.27 27.59 -0.71
N THR A 106 -3.54 26.47 -0.83
CA THR A 106 -2.08 26.51 -1.01
C THR A 106 -1.73 27.04 -2.40
N VAL A 107 -2.38 26.54 -3.46
CA VAL A 107 -2.19 27.03 -4.84
C VAL A 107 -2.43 28.54 -4.90
N VAL A 108 -3.55 29.03 -4.34
CA VAL A 108 -3.87 30.47 -4.36
C VAL A 108 -2.82 31.29 -3.60
N ARG A 109 -2.38 30.83 -2.42
CA ARG A 109 -1.34 31.52 -1.64
C ARG A 109 -0.01 31.54 -2.38
N THR A 110 0.36 30.45 -3.03
CA THR A 110 1.59 30.35 -3.81
C THR A 110 1.53 31.24 -5.04
N ALA A 111 0.43 31.24 -5.80
CA ALA A 111 0.25 32.10 -6.96
C ALA A 111 0.32 33.60 -6.59
N LYS A 112 -0.32 34.00 -5.48
CA LYS A 112 -0.16 35.36 -4.93
C LYS A 112 1.28 35.68 -4.54
N THR A 113 2.01 34.70 -4.04
CA THR A 113 3.42 34.86 -3.65
C THR A 113 4.32 35.02 -4.88
N ILE A 114 4.07 34.26 -5.96
CA ILE A 114 4.79 34.38 -7.23
C ILE A 114 4.55 35.76 -7.85
N ALA A 115 3.28 36.18 -7.93
CA ALA A 115 2.91 37.52 -8.41
C ALA A 115 3.59 38.63 -7.61
N ALA A 116 3.57 38.54 -6.27
CA ALA A 116 4.26 39.49 -5.39
C ALA A 116 5.78 39.48 -5.59
N PHE A 117 6.38 38.29 -5.79
CA PHE A 117 7.80 38.12 -6.03
C PHE A 117 8.24 38.81 -7.32
N ASP A 118 7.40 38.80 -8.35
CA ASP A 118 7.61 39.53 -9.60
C ASP A 118 7.20 41.01 -9.55
N GLY A 119 6.74 41.50 -8.39
CA GLY A 119 6.35 42.90 -8.19
C GLY A 119 4.97 43.26 -8.75
N ARG A 120 4.15 42.25 -9.11
CA ARG A 120 2.78 42.44 -9.60
C ARG A 120 1.77 42.40 -8.45
N LYS A 121 0.64 43.08 -8.64
CA LYS A 121 -0.50 43.10 -7.69
C LYS A 121 -1.67 42.21 -8.12
N ASN A 122 -1.65 41.71 -9.35
CA ASN A 122 -2.69 40.83 -9.88
C ASN A 122 -2.05 39.50 -10.30
N VAL A 123 -2.68 38.42 -9.87
CA VAL A 123 -2.32 37.05 -10.27
C VAL A 123 -2.75 36.80 -11.71
N ASN A 124 -1.87 36.20 -12.50
CA ASN A 124 -2.19 35.72 -13.84
C ASN A 124 -2.32 34.18 -13.86
N LEU A 125 -2.57 33.62 -15.05
CA LEU A 125 -2.74 32.19 -15.20
C LEU A 125 -1.42 31.42 -15.10
N ASP A 126 -0.30 32.02 -15.48
CA ASP A 126 1.02 31.39 -15.40
C ASP A 126 1.46 31.20 -13.95
N ASP A 127 1.16 32.17 -13.07
CA ASP A 127 1.37 32.06 -11.63
C ASP A 127 0.62 30.87 -11.02
N ILE A 128 -0.57 30.58 -11.55
CA ILE A 128 -1.40 29.46 -11.09
C ILE A 128 -0.82 28.13 -11.57
N LYS A 129 -0.36 28.07 -12.83
CA LYS A 129 0.33 26.90 -13.37
C LYS A 129 1.55 26.56 -12.53
N GLU A 130 2.44 27.52 -12.33
CA GLU A 130 3.64 27.35 -11.51
C GLU A 130 3.30 26.99 -10.06
N ALA A 131 2.28 27.63 -9.46
CA ALA A 131 1.81 27.28 -8.12
C ALA A 131 1.29 25.84 -8.00
N MET A 132 0.62 25.33 -9.03
CA MET A 132 0.11 23.96 -9.09
C MET A 132 1.24 22.93 -9.17
N GLU A 133 2.31 23.22 -9.92
CA GLU A 133 3.50 22.35 -10.00
C GLU A 133 4.11 22.10 -8.62
N PHE A 134 4.10 23.08 -7.73
CA PHE A 134 4.63 22.92 -6.38
C PHE A 134 3.62 22.35 -5.38
N ALA A 135 2.32 22.66 -5.53
CA ALA A 135 1.33 22.38 -4.48
C ALA A 135 0.56 21.07 -4.66
N LEU A 136 0.44 20.56 -5.88
CA LEU A 136 -0.37 19.37 -6.20
C LEU A 136 0.34 18.01 -6.19
N PRO A 137 1.66 17.84 -6.49
CA PRO A 137 2.28 16.52 -6.66
C PRO A 137 2.00 15.52 -5.53
N HIS A 138 2.15 15.96 -4.27
CA HIS A 138 1.96 15.11 -3.09
C HIS A 138 0.49 14.89 -2.71
N ARG A 139 -0.43 15.63 -3.35
CA ARG A 139 -1.89 15.60 -3.10
C ARG A 139 -2.65 14.84 -4.18
N MET A 140 -2.08 14.71 -5.38
CA MET A 140 -2.65 14.01 -6.55
C MET A 140 -2.53 12.48 -6.50
N ARG A 141 -2.10 11.92 -5.37
CA ARG A 141 -2.07 10.47 -5.15
C ARG A 141 -3.50 9.92 -5.09
N ASN A 142 -4.09 9.68 -6.27
CA ASN A 142 -5.41 9.08 -6.43
C ASN A 142 -5.40 7.59 -6.11
N MET A 143 -4.23 6.96 -6.12
CA MET A 143 -4.02 5.62 -5.61
C MET A 143 -2.89 5.64 -4.60
N PRO A 144 -2.93 4.83 -3.53
CA PRO A 144 -1.68 4.37 -2.98
C PRO A 144 -0.91 3.74 -4.15
N PHE A 145 0.35 4.10 -4.35
CA PHE A 145 1.26 3.50 -5.34
C PHE A 145 1.25 4.07 -6.78
N ASP A 146 0.67 5.24 -7.06
CA ASP A 146 1.00 5.99 -8.28
C ASP A 146 2.22 6.91 -8.03
N GLN A 147 3.23 6.83 -8.92
CA GLN A 147 4.23 7.88 -9.02
C GLN A 147 3.52 9.14 -9.52
N PRO A 148 3.74 10.32 -8.92
CA PRO A 148 3.23 11.56 -9.48
C PRO A 148 4.00 11.86 -10.76
N ILE A 149 3.57 11.28 -11.89
CA ILE A 149 4.07 11.70 -13.20
C ILE A 149 3.32 12.99 -13.54
N LEU A 150 3.94 14.11 -13.18
CA LEU A 150 3.57 15.43 -13.67
C LEU A 150 4.25 15.62 -15.03
N GLU A 151 3.60 15.17 -16.09
CA GLU A 151 3.92 15.71 -17.41
C GLU A 151 3.35 17.13 -17.45
N LYS A 152 4.22 18.14 -17.54
CA LYS A 152 3.85 19.55 -17.72
C LYS A 152 2.75 19.73 -18.78
N GLU A 153 2.81 18.91 -19.82
CA GLU A 153 1.84 18.81 -20.91
C GLU A 153 0.40 18.52 -20.41
N ARG A 154 0.18 17.63 -19.43
CA ARG A 154 -1.16 17.30 -18.92
C ARG A 154 -1.83 18.43 -18.13
N ILE A 155 -1.03 19.25 -17.44
CA ILE A 155 -1.51 20.44 -16.73
C ILE A 155 -1.90 21.51 -17.75
N GLU A 156 -1.03 21.74 -18.75
CA GLU A 156 -1.29 22.66 -19.85
C GLU A 156 -2.54 22.28 -20.64
N GLU A 157 -2.67 21.02 -21.04
CA GLU A 157 -3.85 20.49 -21.73
C GLU A 157 -5.14 20.67 -20.92
N SER A 158 -5.06 20.46 -19.60
CA SER A 158 -6.24 20.58 -18.75
C SER A 158 -6.71 22.02 -18.58
N ILE A 159 -5.77 22.95 -18.43
CA ILE A 159 -6.07 24.38 -18.30
C ILE A 159 -6.56 24.95 -19.64
N ASP A 160 -6.01 24.48 -20.76
CA ASP A 160 -6.43 24.90 -22.10
C ASP A 160 -7.80 24.33 -22.50
N GLN A 161 -8.15 23.11 -22.07
CA GLN A 161 -9.50 22.54 -22.23
C GLN A 161 -10.55 23.36 -21.48
N SER A 162 -10.28 23.75 -20.23
CA SER A 162 -11.17 24.60 -19.44
C SER A 162 -11.41 26.00 -20.04
N LYS A 163 -10.48 26.49 -20.87
CA LYS A 163 -10.68 27.72 -21.66
C LYS A 163 -11.54 27.48 -22.91
N LYS A 164 -11.33 26.36 -23.62
CA LYS A 164 -12.10 26.04 -24.84
C LYS A 164 -13.58 25.84 -24.54
N ASP A 165 -13.93 25.21 -23.42
CA ASP A 165 -15.33 25.02 -23.04
C ASP A 165 -16.07 26.35 -22.76
N LYS A 166 -15.35 27.40 -22.34
CA LYS A 166 -15.92 28.74 -22.11
C LYS A 166 -16.16 29.55 -23.40
N ASP A 167 -15.42 29.27 -24.47
CA ASP A 167 -15.64 29.91 -25.78
C ASP A 167 -16.82 29.29 -26.55
N TYR A 168 -17.18 28.04 -26.25
CA TYR A 168 -18.36 27.38 -26.85
C TYR A 168 -19.69 27.81 -26.22
N ASP A 169 -19.72 28.22 -24.95
CA ASP A 169 -20.95 28.65 -24.26
C ASP A 169 -21.39 30.10 -24.58
N LYS A 170 -20.55 30.91 -25.24
CA LYS A 170 -20.94 32.25 -25.73
C LYS A 170 -21.51 32.26 -27.16
N LYS A 171 -21.62 31.11 -27.83
CA LYS A 171 -22.01 30.98 -29.24
C LYS A 171 -23.23 30.08 -29.49
N LYS A 172 -24.12 29.96 -28.51
CA LYS A 172 -25.45 29.33 -28.69
C LYS A 172 -26.57 30.37 -28.60
N ASP A 173 -26.59 31.25 -29.58
CA ASP A 173 -27.85 31.75 -30.12
C ASP A 173 -27.70 31.67 -31.65
N TYR A 174 -28.77 31.19 -32.29
CA TYR A 174 -28.96 30.91 -33.72
C TYR A 174 -28.80 29.45 -34.20
N ASP A 175 -29.95 28.98 -34.70
CA ASP A 175 -30.28 27.89 -35.62
C ASP A 175 -30.46 26.44 -35.15
N LEU A 176 -31.74 26.13 -34.90
CA LEU A 176 -32.43 24.89 -35.25
C LEU A 176 -32.56 24.77 -36.77
N ASN A 177 -32.08 23.66 -37.36
CA ASN A 177 -32.89 22.69 -38.14
C ASN A 177 -32.06 21.78 -39.08
N ALA A 178 -32.42 20.49 -39.01
CA ALA A 178 -32.58 19.50 -40.08
C ALA A 178 -31.37 18.86 -40.81
N ASP A 179 -31.31 17.53 -40.59
CA ASP A 179 -31.27 16.44 -41.58
C ASP A 179 -29.96 15.89 -42.21
N ASN A 180 -29.73 14.62 -41.83
CA ASN A 180 -29.57 13.42 -42.66
C ASN A 180 -28.18 12.90 -43.13
N SER A 181 -28.11 11.56 -43.00
CA SER A 181 -27.46 10.53 -43.82
C SER A 181 -26.01 10.08 -43.55
N SER A 182 -25.91 8.87 -42.98
CA SER A 182 -25.13 7.68 -43.40
C SER A 182 -23.96 7.84 -44.38
N ASP A 183 -22.81 7.19 -44.12
CA ASP A 183 -22.52 5.84 -44.65
C ASP A 183 -21.20 5.23 -44.08
N ASN A 184 -21.11 3.91 -44.18
CA ASN A 184 -20.06 2.98 -43.78
C ASN A 184 -18.73 3.12 -44.56
N SER A 185 -17.63 2.63 -43.98
CA SER A 185 -16.88 1.50 -44.57
C SER A 185 -15.73 1.02 -43.67
N LYS A 186 -15.63 -0.31 -43.63
CA LYS A 186 -14.56 -1.12 -43.02
C LYS A 186 -13.27 -0.98 -43.83
N ASP A 187 -12.13 -1.18 -43.18
CA ASP A 187 -11.10 -2.01 -43.81
C ASP A 187 -10.25 -2.77 -42.79
N ASN A 188 -10.21 -4.09 -43.01
CA ASN A 188 -9.35 -5.06 -42.34
C ASN A 188 -8.10 -5.23 -43.20
N ASN A 189 -6.91 -5.25 -42.60
CA ASN A 189 -5.80 -6.01 -43.17
C ASN A 189 -4.93 -6.60 -42.07
N GLN A 190 -4.99 -7.93 -41.96
CA GLN A 190 -4.06 -8.77 -41.22
C GLN A 190 -2.77 -8.92 -42.05
N THR A 191 -1.63 -8.95 -41.36
CA THR A 191 -0.41 -9.55 -41.92
C THR A 191 0.30 -10.34 -40.83
N GLU A 192 0.37 -11.65 -41.03
CA GLU A 192 1.11 -12.60 -40.21
C GLU A 192 2.62 -12.39 -40.36
N LYS A 193 3.35 -12.38 -39.23
CA LYS A 193 4.76 -12.79 -39.16
C LYS A 193 5.04 -13.51 -37.84
N ASN A 194 5.38 -14.79 -37.94
CA ASN A 194 5.98 -15.60 -36.89
C ASN A 194 7.34 -15.02 -36.44
N LEU A 195 7.62 -15.02 -35.12
CA LEU A 195 8.84 -15.56 -34.46
C LEU A 195 9.05 -15.00 -33.03
N ILE A 196 9.25 -15.94 -32.09
CA ILE A 196 9.66 -15.83 -30.66
C ILE A 196 8.53 -15.43 -29.69
N PRO A 197 8.27 -16.18 -28.59
CA PRO A 197 7.30 -15.75 -27.57
C PRO A 197 7.81 -14.46 -26.94
N LYS A 198 7.17 -13.34 -27.26
CA LYS A 198 7.43 -12.05 -26.61
C LYS A 198 6.79 -12.09 -25.23
N GLU A 199 7.57 -11.71 -24.21
CA GLU A 199 7.06 -11.46 -22.87
C GLU A 199 6.09 -10.28 -22.95
N GLU A 200 4.80 -10.52 -22.70
CA GLU A 200 3.78 -9.48 -22.64
C GLU A 200 3.46 -9.16 -21.17
N CYS A 201 3.50 -7.86 -20.85
CA CYS A 201 3.11 -7.33 -19.56
C CYS A 201 1.70 -6.74 -19.70
N PHE A 202 0.73 -7.31 -18.97
CA PHE A 202 -0.66 -6.84 -18.94
C PHE A 202 -0.89 -5.82 -17.82
N ASP A 203 -1.66 -4.77 -18.10
CA ASP A 203 -2.15 -3.77 -17.15
C ASP A 203 -3.08 -4.38 -16.09
N ILE A 204 -3.27 -3.68 -14.96
CA ILE A 204 -4.24 -4.04 -13.92
C ILE A 204 -5.62 -3.56 -14.37
N GLY A 205 -6.59 -4.46 -14.51
CA GLY A 205 -7.91 -4.14 -15.08
C GLY A 205 -8.75 -3.17 -14.25
N LYS A 206 -9.87 -2.73 -14.83
CA LYS A 206 -10.73 -1.61 -14.38
C LYS A 206 -10.82 -1.47 -12.84
N SER A 207 -10.19 -0.37 -12.41
CA SER A 207 -10.25 0.36 -11.14
C SER A 207 -11.47 0.07 -10.23
N ILE A 208 -11.18 -0.37 -9.01
CA ILE A 208 -12.11 -0.31 -7.87
C ILE A 208 -11.82 0.96 -7.09
N ASP A 209 -12.84 1.79 -6.95
CA ASP A 209 -12.80 3.04 -6.19
C ASP A 209 -12.74 2.72 -4.67
N PRO A 210 -11.67 3.10 -3.93
CA PRO A 210 -11.57 2.86 -2.49
C PRO A 210 -12.63 3.61 -1.67
N SER A 211 -13.33 4.56 -2.29
CA SER A 211 -14.37 5.40 -1.69
C SER A 211 -15.59 4.65 -1.14
N PHE A 212 -15.84 3.42 -1.60
CA PHE A 212 -17.06 2.68 -1.25
C PHE A 212 -17.05 2.04 0.15
N LEU A 213 -15.99 2.24 0.93
CA LEU A 213 -15.77 1.58 2.23
C LEU A 213 -16.25 2.38 3.46
N SER A 214 -17.09 3.40 3.28
CA SER A 214 -17.74 4.07 4.41
C SER A 214 -19.11 3.47 4.73
N MET A 215 -19.19 2.88 5.94
CA MET A 215 -20.38 2.72 6.77
C MET A 215 -21.62 2.07 6.16
N ASN A 216 -21.84 0.79 6.49
CA ASN A 216 -22.99 0.33 7.29
C ASN A 216 -23.15 -1.18 7.10
N ASN A 217 -22.90 -1.96 8.16
CA ASN A 217 -23.60 -3.22 8.51
C ASN A 217 -22.84 -4.09 9.53
N LEU A 218 -22.14 -3.48 10.48
CA LEU A 218 -21.68 -4.17 11.70
C LEU A 218 -22.78 -4.16 12.77
N LYS A 219 -23.91 -4.82 12.48
CA LYS A 219 -24.89 -5.23 13.50
C LYS A 219 -25.10 -6.73 13.44
N ARG A 220 -24.11 -7.47 13.94
CA ARG A 220 -24.22 -8.76 14.64
C ARG A 220 -22.82 -9.37 14.70
N ILE A 221 -22.28 -9.46 15.91
CA ILE A 221 -21.59 -10.62 16.50
C ILE A 221 -21.10 -10.12 17.86
N LYS A 222 -21.97 -10.27 18.86
CA LYS A 222 -21.62 -10.22 20.28
C LYS A 222 -21.20 -11.62 20.68
N LYS A 223 -19.89 -11.86 20.81
CA LYS A 223 -19.23 -12.78 21.74
C LYS A 223 -17.74 -12.74 21.43
N TYR A 224 -16.92 -12.47 22.45
CA TYR A 224 -15.45 -12.35 22.39
C TYR A 224 -14.86 -11.04 21.86
N THR A 225 -15.34 -9.88 22.32
CA THR A 225 -14.45 -8.73 22.50
C THR A 225 -14.92 -7.93 23.71
N SER A 226 -14.12 -7.92 24.76
CA SER A 226 -14.21 -6.91 25.80
C SER A 226 -12.90 -6.12 25.76
N GLY A 227 -12.96 -4.92 25.18
CA GLY A 227 -11.93 -3.91 25.33
C GLY A 227 -11.22 -3.49 24.04
N HIS A 228 -11.58 -2.28 23.58
CA HIS A 228 -10.85 -1.38 22.66
C HIS A 228 -10.80 -1.73 21.17
N SER A 229 -11.57 -0.94 20.43
CA SER A 229 -11.61 -0.73 19.00
C SER A 229 -10.25 -0.83 18.29
N GLY A 230 -10.17 -1.80 17.38
CA GLY A 230 -9.39 -1.67 16.15
C GLY A 230 -7.90 -1.98 16.23
N LYS A 231 -7.48 -3.13 16.79
CA LYS A 231 -6.12 -3.65 16.59
C LYS A 231 -6.10 -5.18 16.67
N GLY A 232 -5.84 -5.82 15.52
CA GLY A 232 -5.20 -7.12 15.39
C GLY A 232 -5.79 -8.34 16.11
N ALA A 233 -5.32 -9.49 15.68
CA ALA A 233 -5.42 -10.74 16.41
C ALA A 233 -4.59 -10.67 17.70
N THR A 234 -5.17 -10.97 18.85
CA THR A 234 -4.42 -10.96 20.11
C THR A 234 -4.54 -12.29 20.83
N SER A 235 -3.39 -12.91 21.14
CA SER A 235 -3.35 -14.09 22.00
C SER A 235 -2.98 -13.70 23.43
N LEU A 236 -3.57 -14.41 24.39
CA LEU A 236 -3.25 -14.31 25.81
C LEU A 236 -2.11 -15.29 26.13
N ASP A 237 -0.89 -14.77 26.18
CA ASP A 237 0.29 -15.53 26.59
C ASP A 237 0.64 -15.21 28.06
N GLN A 238 1.26 -16.18 28.75
CA GLN A 238 1.69 -16.04 30.14
C GLN A 238 3.12 -15.53 30.27
N ALA A 239 3.98 -15.73 29.26
CA ALA A 239 5.41 -15.45 29.39
C ALA A 239 5.87 -14.16 28.70
N ARG A 240 5.26 -13.75 27.57
CA ARG A 240 5.71 -12.60 26.77
C ARG A 240 4.54 -11.73 26.30
N GLY A 241 4.83 -10.48 25.97
CA GLY A 241 3.85 -9.50 25.48
C GLY A 241 3.58 -8.34 26.43
N ARG A 242 2.65 -7.45 26.05
CA ARG A 242 2.30 -6.26 26.84
C ARG A 242 1.45 -6.67 28.03
N TYR A 243 1.82 -6.23 29.23
CA TYR A 243 0.99 -6.41 30.43
C TYR A 243 -0.29 -5.57 30.30
N ILE A 244 -1.45 -6.24 30.29
CA ILE A 244 -2.77 -5.60 30.09
C ILE A 244 -3.69 -5.73 31.31
N GLY A 245 -3.42 -6.67 32.19
CA GLY A 245 -4.28 -6.97 33.33
C GLY A 245 -3.73 -8.12 34.15
N TYR A 246 -4.48 -8.60 35.12
CA TYR A 246 -4.03 -9.63 36.04
C TYR A 246 -5.11 -10.68 36.30
N LYS A 247 -4.71 -11.87 36.75
CA LYS A 247 -5.61 -12.98 37.11
C LYS A 247 -5.19 -13.65 38.42
N ILE A 248 -6.09 -14.42 39.02
CA ILE A 248 -5.75 -15.27 40.16
C ILE A 248 -5.00 -16.52 39.64
N PRO A 249 -3.83 -16.85 40.20
CA PRO A 249 -3.07 -18.02 39.78
C PRO A 249 -3.84 -19.32 40.06
N LYS A 250 -3.97 -20.20 39.06
CA LYS A 250 -4.51 -21.55 39.21
C LYS A 250 -3.35 -22.53 39.45
N GLY A 251 -2.73 -22.45 40.63
CA GLY A 251 -1.57 -23.28 40.99
C GLY A 251 -0.37 -22.46 41.43
N LYS A 252 0.85 -22.92 41.12
CA LYS A 252 2.09 -22.18 41.42
C LYS A 252 2.14 -20.91 40.56
N PRO A 253 2.39 -19.71 41.14
CA PRO A 253 2.49 -18.47 40.37
C PRO A 253 3.64 -18.55 39.36
N CYS A 254 3.39 -18.10 38.13
CA CYS A 254 4.36 -18.18 37.03
C CYS A 254 4.98 -16.82 36.66
N ASP A 255 4.19 -15.73 36.61
CA ASP A 255 4.67 -14.36 36.35
C ASP A 255 3.88 -13.38 37.23
N ILE A 256 4.43 -13.01 38.39
CA ILE A 256 3.69 -12.24 39.41
C ILE A 256 3.50 -10.78 38.96
N ALA A 257 2.26 -10.32 39.04
CA ALA A 257 1.85 -8.93 38.90
C ALA A 257 2.03 -8.19 40.23
N ILE A 258 3.21 -7.62 40.46
CA ILE A 258 3.57 -6.95 41.73
C ILE A 258 2.59 -5.81 42.05
N ASP A 259 2.28 -4.96 41.06
CA ASP A 259 1.36 -3.83 41.21
C ASP A 259 -0.06 -4.28 41.61
N ALA A 260 -0.58 -5.31 40.94
CA ALA A 260 -1.90 -5.87 41.25
C ALA A 260 -1.92 -6.57 42.61
N THR A 261 -0.86 -7.33 42.95
CA THR A 261 -0.72 -8.01 44.23
C THR A 261 -0.70 -7.01 45.39
N ILE A 262 0.06 -5.91 45.24
CA ILE A 262 0.09 -4.82 46.23
C ILE A 262 -1.29 -4.15 46.35
N ARG A 263 -1.94 -3.82 45.22
CA ARG A 263 -3.28 -3.19 45.23
C ARG A 263 -4.34 -4.06 45.91
N VAL A 264 -4.27 -5.38 45.74
CA VAL A 264 -5.17 -6.33 46.40
C VAL A 264 -4.85 -6.46 47.89
N ALA A 265 -3.57 -6.48 48.28
CA ALA A 265 -3.16 -6.60 49.68
C ALA A 265 -3.41 -5.32 50.50
N ALA A 266 -3.41 -4.15 49.85
CA ALA A 266 -3.43 -2.84 50.51
C ALA A 266 -4.63 -2.60 51.46
N PRO A 267 -5.89 -2.95 51.12
CA PRO A 267 -7.04 -2.70 52.00
C PRO A 267 -6.98 -3.49 53.33
N TYR A 268 -6.34 -4.66 53.32
CA TYR A 268 -6.32 -5.58 54.47
C TYR A 268 -5.17 -5.31 55.46
N GLN A 269 -4.29 -4.34 55.17
CA GLN A 269 -3.11 -4.10 56.00
C GLN A 269 -3.45 -3.68 57.43
N LYS A 270 -4.54 -2.94 57.64
CA LYS A 270 -4.96 -2.49 58.97
C LYS A 270 -5.37 -3.65 59.87
N ASP A 271 -6.07 -4.63 59.32
CA ASP A 271 -6.53 -5.78 60.09
C ASP A 271 -5.41 -6.79 60.30
N ARG A 272 -4.60 -7.05 59.27
CA ARG A 272 -3.44 -7.96 59.36
C ARG A 272 -2.37 -7.50 60.36
N ARG A 273 -2.27 -6.20 60.62
CA ARG A 273 -1.34 -5.64 61.62
C ARG A 273 -1.83 -5.77 63.05
N LYS A 274 -3.13 -6.00 63.30
CA LYS A 274 -3.66 -6.18 64.65
C LYS A 274 -3.24 -7.52 65.26
N ASP A 275 -2.98 -8.51 64.41
CA ASP A 275 -2.65 -9.88 64.80
C ASP A 275 -1.12 -10.11 64.92
N LEU A 276 -0.31 -9.06 64.87
CA LEU A 276 1.15 -9.13 64.92
C LEU A 276 1.71 -8.30 66.09
N ASP A 277 2.74 -8.84 66.76
CA ASP A 277 3.47 -8.16 67.83
C ASP A 277 4.08 -6.83 67.36
N GLU A 278 4.15 -5.83 68.24
CA GLU A 278 4.61 -4.45 67.95
C GLU A 278 6.02 -4.36 67.34
N ASP A 279 6.84 -5.40 67.49
CA ASP A 279 8.21 -5.49 66.94
C ASP A 279 8.28 -5.96 65.47
N SER A 280 7.13 -6.26 64.85
CA SER A 280 7.09 -6.73 63.47
C SER A 280 7.24 -5.58 62.46
N THR A 281 8.24 -5.73 61.58
CA THR A 281 8.71 -4.74 60.60
C THR A 281 7.59 -3.99 59.86
N ASN A 282 7.82 -2.70 59.57
CA ASN A 282 6.93 -1.78 58.83
C ASN A 282 6.56 -2.18 57.38
N GLY A 283 6.84 -3.42 56.96
CA GLY A 283 6.60 -3.94 55.62
C GLY A 283 5.13 -4.14 55.27
N LEU A 284 4.89 -4.40 53.97
CA LEU A 284 3.59 -4.80 53.45
C LEU A 284 3.39 -6.31 53.66
N ILE A 285 2.30 -6.70 54.32
CA ILE A 285 1.96 -8.11 54.58
C ILE A 285 1.20 -8.67 53.38
N ILE A 286 1.84 -9.55 52.62
CA ILE A 286 1.27 -10.21 51.43
C ILE A 286 0.98 -11.67 51.77
N LEU A 287 -0.28 -12.08 51.62
CA LEU A 287 -0.71 -13.47 51.74
C LEU A 287 -0.75 -14.15 50.37
N LYS A 288 -0.77 -15.49 50.37
CA LYS A 288 -0.84 -16.30 49.14
C LYS A 288 -2.07 -15.95 48.29
N GLU A 289 -3.16 -15.56 48.93
CA GLU A 289 -4.43 -15.16 48.30
C GLU A 289 -4.38 -13.80 47.61
N ASP A 290 -3.41 -12.94 47.95
CA ASP A 290 -3.23 -11.64 47.31
C ASP A 290 -2.48 -11.76 45.98
N ILE A 291 -1.73 -12.84 45.80
CA ILE A 291 -0.87 -13.03 44.62
C ILE A 291 -1.72 -13.01 43.36
N ARG A 292 -1.30 -12.20 42.39
CA ARG A 292 -1.90 -12.12 41.05
C ARG A 292 -0.84 -12.45 40.01
N ASP A 293 -1.22 -13.22 39.00
CA ASP A 293 -0.40 -13.43 37.80
C ASP A 293 -0.67 -12.33 36.77
N LYS A 294 0.37 -11.92 36.05
CA LYS A 294 0.25 -11.03 34.89
C LYS A 294 -0.54 -11.73 33.79
N VAL A 295 -1.44 -10.98 33.18
CA VAL A 295 -2.05 -11.31 31.90
C VAL A 295 -1.37 -10.42 30.86
N ARG A 296 -0.66 -11.07 29.95
CA ARG A 296 0.00 -10.40 28.84
C ARG A 296 -0.78 -10.65 27.56
N MET A 297 -0.82 -9.62 26.73
CA MET A 297 -1.40 -9.65 25.41
C MET A 297 -0.27 -9.53 24.39
N LYS A 298 -0.26 -10.45 23.43
CA LYS A 298 0.67 -10.44 22.32
C LYS A 298 -0.11 -10.28 21.01
N GLU A 299 0.37 -9.39 20.15
CA GLU A 299 -0.12 -9.27 18.77
C GLU A 299 0.33 -10.51 18.00
N ILE A 300 -0.63 -11.24 17.41
CA ILE A 300 -0.35 -12.35 16.51
C ILE A 300 0.02 -11.76 15.15
N SER A 301 1.15 -12.19 14.60
CA SER A 301 1.60 -11.78 13.26
C SER A 301 1.13 -12.83 12.26
N THR A 302 0.52 -12.41 11.15
CA THR A 302 0.23 -13.32 10.03
C THR A 302 1.30 -13.16 8.94
N LEU A 303 1.48 -14.22 8.16
CA LEU A 303 2.27 -14.22 6.93
C LEU A 303 1.34 -14.60 5.77
N SER A 304 1.07 -13.65 4.88
CA SER A 304 0.33 -13.88 3.65
C SER A 304 1.33 -14.15 2.51
N LEU A 305 1.46 -15.41 2.12
CA LEU A 305 2.31 -15.84 1.03
C LEU A 305 1.47 -16.04 -0.24
N PHE A 306 1.72 -15.23 -1.26
CA PHE A 306 1.10 -15.37 -2.58
C PHE A 306 1.98 -16.21 -3.47
N VAL A 307 1.43 -17.30 -4.00
CA VAL A 307 2.09 -18.21 -4.95
C VAL A 307 1.34 -18.10 -6.26
N VAL A 308 1.95 -17.43 -7.23
CA VAL A 308 1.29 -16.99 -8.46
C VAL A 308 1.86 -17.72 -9.66
N ASP A 309 0.96 -18.27 -10.46
CA ASP A 309 1.28 -18.85 -11.75
C ASP A 309 1.52 -17.75 -12.78
N ALA A 310 2.69 -17.78 -13.42
CA ALA A 310 3.05 -16.87 -14.50
C ALA A 310 3.22 -17.60 -15.86
N SER A 311 2.69 -18.82 -15.98
CA SER A 311 2.79 -19.63 -17.20
C SER A 311 1.99 -19.08 -18.39
N GLY A 312 2.23 -19.63 -19.58
CA GLY A 312 1.63 -19.15 -20.83
C GLY A 312 0.10 -19.18 -20.87
N SER A 313 -0.55 -20.11 -20.17
CA SER A 313 -2.02 -20.18 -20.09
C SER A 313 -2.63 -19.00 -19.32
N MET A 314 -1.83 -18.28 -18.54
CA MET A 314 -2.25 -17.11 -17.79
C MET A 314 -2.31 -15.84 -18.66
N GLY A 315 -1.51 -15.77 -19.74
CA GLY A 315 -1.51 -14.63 -20.67
C GLY A 315 -2.74 -14.55 -21.58
N GLU A 316 -3.52 -15.62 -21.69
CA GLU A 316 -4.73 -15.65 -22.54
C GLU A 316 -5.96 -15.06 -21.81
N ASN A 317 -6.84 -14.37 -22.56
CA ASN A 317 -8.17 -13.95 -22.10
C ASN A 317 -8.21 -13.08 -20.82
N LYS A 318 -7.28 -12.14 -20.63
CA LYS A 318 -7.24 -11.23 -19.45
C LYS A 318 -7.21 -11.94 -18.09
N ARG A 319 -6.81 -13.22 -18.05
CA ARG A 319 -6.73 -14.01 -16.81
C ARG A 319 -5.70 -13.44 -15.85
N MET A 320 -4.51 -13.08 -16.35
CA MET A 320 -3.51 -12.39 -15.53
C MET A 320 -3.93 -11.01 -15.05
N GLU A 321 -4.61 -10.23 -15.88
CA GLU A 321 -5.14 -8.92 -15.49
C GLU A 321 -6.11 -9.07 -14.30
N SER A 322 -7.00 -10.06 -14.35
CA SER A 322 -7.92 -10.40 -13.25
C SER A 322 -7.20 -10.97 -12.01
N ALA A 323 -6.21 -11.85 -12.21
CA ALA A 323 -5.41 -12.41 -11.11
C ALA A 323 -4.58 -11.33 -10.39
N LYS A 324 -3.92 -10.44 -11.14
CA LYS A 324 -3.22 -9.27 -10.62
C LYS A 324 -4.19 -8.37 -9.85
N GLY A 325 -5.40 -8.13 -10.39
CA GLY A 325 -6.45 -7.38 -9.69
C GLY A 325 -6.86 -8.00 -8.35
N ALA A 326 -7.09 -9.32 -8.31
CA ALA A 326 -7.45 -10.04 -7.09
C ALA A 326 -6.33 -10.01 -6.04
N ILE A 327 -5.08 -10.25 -6.45
CA ILE A 327 -3.91 -10.16 -5.56
C ILE A 327 -3.77 -8.74 -5.02
N PHE A 328 -3.91 -7.73 -5.87
CA PHE A 328 -3.82 -6.33 -5.48
C PHE A 328 -4.87 -5.96 -4.41
N SER A 329 -6.12 -6.39 -4.58
CA SER A 329 -7.17 -6.22 -3.57
C SER A 329 -6.82 -6.91 -2.23
N LEU A 330 -6.22 -8.10 -2.28
CA LEU A 330 -5.78 -8.82 -1.08
C LEU A 330 -4.59 -8.14 -0.37
N LEU A 331 -3.65 -7.60 -1.15
CA LEU A 331 -2.51 -6.84 -0.64
C LEU A 331 -2.96 -5.55 0.06
N LEU A 332 -3.88 -4.79 -0.54
CA LEU A 332 -4.43 -3.56 0.05
C LEU A 332 -5.11 -3.79 1.42
N ASN A 333 -5.73 -4.95 1.63
CA ASN A 333 -6.34 -5.28 2.91
C ASN A 333 -5.30 -5.71 3.96
N SER A 334 -4.26 -6.44 3.55
CA SER A 334 -3.14 -6.85 4.42
C SER A 334 -2.37 -5.64 4.99
N TYR A 335 -2.43 -4.48 4.31
CA TYR A 335 -1.94 -3.19 4.79
C TYR A 335 -2.50 -2.77 6.14
N GLN A 336 -3.78 -3.06 6.41
CA GLN A 336 -4.46 -2.55 7.60
C GLN A 336 -4.07 -3.28 8.88
N LYS A 337 -3.63 -4.54 8.78
CA LYS A 337 -3.34 -5.42 9.93
C LYS A 337 -1.84 -5.55 10.27
N ARG A 338 -0.95 -4.95 9.48
CA ARG A 338 0.53 -5.05 9.56
C ARG A 338 1.05 -6.48 9.34
N ASP A 339 0.43 -7.16 8.39
CA ASP A 339 0.75 -8.53 8.06
C ASP A 339 2.02 -8.57 7.20
N LYS A 340 2.83 -9.63 7.33
CA LYS A 340 3.96 -9.83 6.42
C LYS A 340 3.43 -10.39 5.11
N VAL A 341 3.93 -9.85 4.00
CA VAL A 341 3.59 -10.31 2.65
C VAL A 341 4.82 -10.94 2.00
N ALA A 342 4.63 -12.05 1.32
CA ALA A 342 5.63 -12.64 0.43
C ALA A 342 4.98 -12.99 -0.91
N LEU A 343 5.76 -12.93 -1.99
CA LEU A 343 5.32 -13.23 -3.35
C LEU A 343 6.30 -14.20 -4.00
N ILE A 344 5.78 -15.33 -4.46
CA ILE A 344 6.48 -16.33 -5.26
C ILE A 344 5.80 -16.38 -6.62
N ALA A 345 6.60 -16.29 -7.68
CA ALA A 345 6.13 -16.56 -9.03
C ALA A 345 6.87 -17.77 -9.58
N PHE A 346 6.11 -18.65 -10.23
CA PHE A 346 6.66 -19.83 -10.86
C PHE A 346 6.40 -19.80 -12.37
N ARG A 347 7.46 -20.06 -13.15
CA ARG A 347 7.43 -20.02 -14.62
C ARG A 347 8.50 -20.93 -15.21
N GLY A 348 8.25 -21.46 -16.40
CA GLY A 348 9.23 -22.31 -17.08
C GLY A 348 9.48 -23.58 -16.27
N ASN A 349 10.70 -23.78 -15.76
CA ASN A 349 11.04 -24.96 -14.95
C ASN A 349 11.27 -24.64 -13.47
N ASP A 350 11.20 -23.38 -13.05
CA ASP A 350 11.62 -22.94 -11.71
C ASP A 350 10.57 -22.06 -11.01
N ALA A 351 10.67 -22.00 -9.68
CA ALA A 351 9.92 -21.08 -8.84
C ALA A 351 10.86 -20.07 -8.18
N SER A 352 10.55 -18.78 -8.34
CA SER A 352 11.37 -17.66 -7.87
C SER A 352 10.64 -16.85 -6.81
N VAL A 353 11.36 -16.46 -5.75
CA VAL A 353 10.85 -15.55 -4.72
C VAL A 353 11.03 -14.14 -5.25
N LEU A 354 9.92 -13.49 -5.62
CA LEU A 354 9.93 -12.10 -6.09
C LEU A 354 9.96 -11.12 -4.91
N LEU A 355 9.20 -11.45 -3.86
CA LEU A 355 9.18 -10.66 -2.63
C LEU A 355 9.41 -11.59 -1.42
N PRO A 356 10.53 -11.46 -0.70
CA PRO A 356 10.69 -12.12 0.59
C PRO A 356 9.73 -11.53 1.64
N PRO A 357 9.46 -12.22 2.78
CA PRO A 357 8.56 -11.74 3.82
C PRO A 357 8.84 -10.29 4.25
N SER A 358 8.01 -9.37 3.77
CA SER A 358 8.20 -7.93 3.87
C SER A 358 6.92 -7.27 4.38
N SER A 359 7.07 -6.17 5.10
CA SER A 359 5.96 -5.26 5.42
C SER A 359 5.74 -4.19 4.36
N SER A 360 6.63 -4.10 3.36
CA SER A 360 6.51 -3.17 2.23
C SER A 360 5.62 -3.76 1.16
N ILE A 361 4.44 -3.17 1.02
CA ILE A 361 3.44 -3.54 0.03
C ILE A 361 3.79 -2.91 -1.32
N ASP A 362 4.47 -1.77 -1.34
CA ASP A 362 4.94 -1.09 -2.56
C ASP A 362 5.79 -2.02 -3.44
N LYS A 363 6.71 -2.76 -2.80
CA LYS A 363 7.54 -3.74 -3.48
C LYS A 363 6.67 -4.87 -4.06
N ALA A 364 5.69 -5.37 -3.28
CA ALA A 364 4.76 -6.39 -3.75
C ALA A 364 3.98 -5.96 -5.00
N VAL A 365 3.49 -4.71 -5.00
CA VAL A 365 2.72 -4.14 -6.11
C VAL A 365 3.58 -3.93 -7.36
N ARG A 366 4.81 -3.41 -7.21
CA ARG A 366 5.74 -3.27 -8.34
C ARG A 366 6.06 -4.61 -8.98
N TYR A 367 6.44 -5.61 -8.18
CA TYR A 367 6.70 -6.95 -8.69
C TYR A 367 5.47 -7.61 -9.34
N LEU A 368 4.27 -7.28 -8.87
CA LEU A 368 3.04 -7.78 -9.46
C LEU A 368 2.71 -7.09 -10.81
N LYS A 369 2.97 -5.78 -10.93
CA LYS A 369 2.84 -5.03 -12.19
C LYS A 369 3.78 -5.62 -13.24
N ASP A 370 5.05 -5.77 -12.89
CA ASP A 370 6.12 -6.19 -13.80
C ASP A 370 6.16 -7.70 -14.06
N LEU A 371 5.23 -8.47 -13.49
CA LEU A 371 5.22 -9.92 -13.62
C LEU A 371 5.01 -10.33 -15.10
N PRO A 372 6.02 -10.93 -15.76
CA PRO A 372 5.91 -11.35 -17.15
C PRO A 372 5.05 -12.61 -17.25
N THR A 373 4.40 -12.81 -18.39
CA THR A 373 3.55 -13.98 -18.66
C THR A 373 4.20 -14.88 -19.71
N GLY A 374 4.31 -16.19 -19.44
CA GLY A 374 4.88 -17.15 -20.39
C GLY A 374 5.60 -18.35 -19.77
N GLY A 375 5.68 -19.44 -20.54
CA GLY A 375 6.42 -20.65 -20.18
C GLY A 375 5.54 -21.79 -19.63
N LYS A 376 6.19 -22.85 -19.14
CA LYS A 376 5.52 -24.01 -18.52
C LYS A 376 5.12 -23.70 -17.07
N THR A 377 4.36 -24.62 -16.48
CA THR A 377 3.70 -24.47 -15.17
C THR A 377 4.30 -25.43 -14.11
N PRO A 378 5.38 -25.03 -13.41
CA PRO A 378 6.02 -25.85 -12.36
C PRO A 378 5.34 -25.66 -10.99
N LEU A 379 4.09 -26.09 -10.89
CA LEU A 379 3.24 -25.94 -9.68
C LEU A 379 3.87 -26.53 -8.40
N ALA A 380 4.45 -27.74 -8.50
CA ALA A 380 5.10 -28.40 -7.37
C ALA A 380 6.31 -27.60 -6.85
N ALA A 381 7.10 -27.00 -7.75
CA ALA A 381 8.22 -26.15 -7.37
C ALA A 381 7.73 -24.90 -6.62
N GLY A 382 6.61 -24.30 -7.05
CA GLY A 382 6.00 -23.15 -6.40
C GLY A 382 5.56 -23.45 -4.96
N ILE A 383 4.83 -24.56 -4.77
CA ILE A 383 4.36 -24.99 -3.44
C ILE A 383 5.54 -25.36 -2.54
N SER A 384 6.51 -26.13 -3.05
CA SER A 384 7.70 -26.50 -2.29
C SER A 384 8.48 -25.28 -1.83
N LYS A 385 8.69 -24.30 -2.72
CA LYS A 385 9.39 -23.06 -2.38
C LYS A 385 8.64 -22.24 -1.35
N GLY A 386 7.31 -22.26 -1.42
CA GLY A 386 6.45 -21.62 -0.44
C GLY A 386 6.52 -22.25 0.95
N LEU A 387 6.54 -23.58 1.01
CA LEU A 387 6.76 -24.32 2.26
C LEU A 387 8.11 -23.97 2.89
N ASP A 388 9.19 -23.99 2.12
CA ASP A 388 10.54 -23.66 2.61
C ASP A 388 10.58 -22.26 3.24
N LEU A 389 9.97 -21.27 2.57
CA LEU A 389 9.90 -19.89 3.03
C LEU A 389 9.06 -19.74 4.30
N ILE A 390 7.95 -20.47 4.42
CA ILE A 390 7.13 -20.52 5.64
C ILE A 390 7.91 -21.16 6.79
N THR A 391 8.59 -22.28 6.55
CA THR A 391 9.38 -22.98 7.58
C THR A 391 10.50 -22.07 8.11
N ASP A 392 11.19 -21.35 7.23
CA ASP A 392 12.24 -20.42 7.62
C ASP A 392 11.69 -19.23 8.43
N GLU A 393 10.54 -18.69 8.05
CA GLU A 393 9.93 -17.58 8.80
C GLU A 393 9.37 -18.05 10.15
N LYS A 394 8.83 -19.27 10.25
CA LYS A 394 8.41 -19.89 11.52
C LYS A 394 9.58 -20.11 12.48
N ARG A 395 10.77 -20.48 11.98
CA ARG A 395 11.97 -20.58 12.81
C ARG A 395 12.36 -19.23 13.41
N ARG A 396 12.20 -18.14 12.67
CA ARG A 396 12.45 -16.77 13.17
C ARG A 396 11.35 -16.26 14.10
N LYS A 397 10.09 -16.58 13.79
CA LYS A 397 8.89 -16.18 14.55
C LYS A 397 7.96 -17.38 14.74
N PRO A 398 8.09 -18.13 15.85
CA PRO A 398 7.31 -19.35 16.09
C PRO A 398 5.80 -19.14 16.10
N ASP A 399 5.35 -17.97 16.55
CA ASP A 399 3.92 -17.63 16.68
C ASP A 399 3.33 -16.97 15.42
N ILE A 400 4.05 -17.00 14.29
CA ILE A 400 3.52 -16.49 13.03
C ILE A 400 2.49 -17.46 12.46
N VAL A 401 1.35 -16.93 12.03
CA VAL A 401 0.30 -17.73 11.42
C VAL A 401 0.40 -17.64 9.90
N PRO A 402 0.84 -18.69 9.20
CA PRO A 402 1.00 -18.66 7.75
C PRO A 402 -0.32 -18.91 7.02
N MET A 403 -0.59 -18.07 6.03
CA MET A 403 -1.61 -18.26 5.02
C MET A 403 -0.92 -18.31 3.66
N MET A 404 -1.21 -19.33 2.87
CA MET A 404 -0.75 -19.45 1.49
C MET A 404 -1.94 -19.24 0.56
N VAL A 405 -1.82 -18.28 -0.37
CA VAL A 405 -2.80 -18.03 -1.43
C VAL A 405 -2.18 -18.49 -2.75
N LEU A 406 -2.67 -19.62 -3.27
CA LEU A 406 -2.24 -20.20 -4.54
C LEU A 406 -3.16 -19.74 -5.66
N ILE A 407 -2.59 -19.17 -6.72
CA ILE A 407 -3.34 -18.67 -7.87
C ILE A 407 -2.78 -19.36 -9.11
N SER A 408 -3.56 -20.27 -9.70
CA SER A 408 -3.15 -21.09 -10.85
C SER A 408 -4.38 -21.72 -11.50
N ASP A 409 -4.26 -22.09 -12.78
CA ASP A 409 -5.23 -22.95 -13.48
C ASP A 409 -5.11 -24.44 -13.09
N GLY A 410 -4.17 -24.76 -12.19
CA GLY A 410 -3.97 -26.11 -11.67
C GLY A 410 -3.36 -27.07 -12.68
N ARG A 411 -2.90 -26.59 -13.84
CA ARG A 411 -2.19 -27.41 -14.81
C ARG A 411 -0.75 -27.54 -14.34
N SER A 412 -0.30 -28.77 -14.06
CA SER A 412 1.10 -29.01 -13.74
C SER A 412 1.73 -29.84 -14.85
N ASN A 413 2.72 -29.25 -15.52
CA ASN A 413 3.35 -29.80 -16.72
C ASN A 413 4.86 -30.05 -16.54
N VAL A 414 5.39 -29.78 -15.34
CA VAL A 414 6.81 -29.92 -15.01
C VAL A 414 6.93 -30.70 -13.70
N PRO A 415 7.52 -31.90 -13.71
CA PRO A 415 7.87 -32.62 -12.49
C PRO A 415 9.00 -31.92 -11.74
N PHE A 416 8.97 -31.89 -10.41
CA PHE A 416 10.01 -31.26 -9.60
C PHE A 416 11.05 -32.27 -9.07
N LYS A 417 10.64 -33.47 -8.61
CA LYS A 417 11.59 -34.51 -8.13
C LYS A 417 11.39 -35.94 -8.70
N GLY A 418 10.30 -36.24 -9.40
CA GLY A 418 10.03 -37.58 -9.93
C GLY A 418 9.10 -37.58 -11.14
N ASP A 419 8.86 -38.74 -11.74
CA ASP A 419 8.08 -38.82 -12.99
C ASP A 419 6.56 -38.59 -12.79
N ASN A 420 6.05 -38.69 -11.56
CA ASN A 420 4.63 -38.60 -11.25
C ASN A 420 4.26 -37.32 -10.48
N ILE A 421 3.80 -36.31 -11.22
CA ILE A 421 3.36 -35.00 -10.72
C ILE A 421 2.25 -35.12 -9.65
N LYS A 422 1.36 -36.12 -9.77
CA LYS A 422 0.21 -36.26 -8.88
C LYS A 422 0.62 -36.65 -7.46
N GLU A 423 1.53 -37.62 -7.34
CA GLU A 423 2.03 -38.09 -6.03
C GLU A 423 2.79 -36.99 -5.31
N GLU A 424 3.60 -36.22 -6.04
CA GLU A 424 4.35 -35.09 -5.52
C GLU A 424 3.45 -33.99 -4.95
N LEU A 425 2.37 -33.63 -5.65
CA LEU A 425 1.41 -32.65 -5.16
C LEU A 425 0.66 -33.12 -3.92
N ILE A 426 0.34 -34.41 -3.82
CA ILE A 426 -0.30 -35.00 -2.62
C ILE A 426 0.65 -34.91 -1.42
N GLU A 427 1.93 -35.26 -1.60
CA GLU A 427 2.94 -35.17 -0.54
C GLU A 427 3.10 -33.73 -0.03
N LEU A 428 3.24 -32.76 -0.94
CA LEU A 428 3.36 -31.34 -0.61
C LEU A 428 2.10 -30.81 0.09
N SER A 429 0.92 -31.22 -0.35
CA SER A 429 -0.36 -30.84 0.27
C SER A 429 -0.50 -31.40 1.67
N GLY A 430 -0.06 -32.65 1.90
CA GLY A 430 -0.01 -33.26 3.23
C GLY A 430 0.91 -32.49 4.18
N ARG A 431 2.08 -32.05 3.68
CA ARG A 431 3.02 -31.22 4.46
C ARG A 431 2.45 -29.85 4.82
N LEU A 432 1.72 -29.18 3.90
CA LEU A 432 1.04 -27.91 4.20
C LEU A 432 0.08 -28.04 5.38
N ASN A 433 -0.69 -29.13 5.43
CA ASN A 433 -1.63 -29.39 6.52
C ASN A 433 -0.91 -29.71 7.84
N GLN A 434 0.14 -30.53 7.81
CA GLN A 434 0.96 -30.84 8.99
C GLN A 434 1.62 -29.59 9.60
N ASP A 435 2.10 -28.69 8.74
CA ASP A 435 2.70 -27.42 9.16
C ASP A 435 1.65 -26.38 9.56
N GLY A 436 0.35 -26.71 9.55
CA GLY A 436 -0.73 -25.79 9.92
C GLY A 436 -0.80 -24.55 9.02
N VAL A 437 -0.53 -24.73 7.73
CA VAL A 437 -0.63 -23.66 6.73
C VAL A 437 -2.06 -23.56 6.24
N HIS A 438 -2.65 -22.38 6.35
CA HIS A 438 -3.98 -22.13 5.81
C HIS A 438 -3.88 -21.90 4.30
N LEU A 439 -4.29 -22.89 3.51
CA LEU A 439 -4.25 -22.81 2.05
C LEU A 439 -5.57 -22.28 1.47
N VAL A 440 -5.46 -21.25 0.64
CA VAL A 440 -6.54 -20.73 -0.20
C VAL A 440 -6.12 -20.88 -1.65
N ILE A 441 -6.94 -21.55 -2.46
CA ILE A 441 -6.67 -21.76 -3.88
C ILE A 441 -7.68 -20.94 -4.69
N ILE A 442 -7.17 -20.14 -5.62
CA ILE A 442 -7.94 -19.36 -6.58
C ILE A 442 -7.66 -19.93 -7.96
N ASP A 443 -8.65 -20.64 -8.50
CA ASP A 443 -8.59 -21.25 -9.82
C ASP A 443 -8.93 -20.24 -10.90
N THR A 444 -8.01 -20.04 -11.83
CA THR A 444 -8.15 -19.07 -12.93
C THR A 444 -8.83 -19.64 -14.19
N GLU A 445 -9.21 -20.92 -14.20
CA GLU A 445 -9.87 -21.54 -15.35
C GLU A 445 -11.35 -21.11 -15.48
N THR A 446 -11.75 -20.65 -16.67
CA THR A 446 -13.12 -20.19 -16.95
C THR A 446 -14.00 -21.32 -17.50
N ASN A 447 -15.30 -21.29 -17.20
CA ASN A 447 -16.26 -22.37 -17.54
C ASN A 447 -16.44 -22.67 -19.05
N VAL A 448 -15.85 -21.88 -19.95
CA VAL A 448 -16.04 -21.98 -21.41
C VAL A 448 -15.31 -23.20 -22.01
N ASN A 449 -14.24 -23.69 -21.36
CA ASN A 449 -13.36 -24.73 -21.94
C ASN A 449 -13.52 -26.13 -21.33
N LYS A 450 -14.70 -26.49 -20.80
CA LYS A 450 -14.98 -27.87 -20.32
C LYS A 450 -14.96 -28.96 -21.41
N PHE A 451 -14.72 -28.61 -22.68
CA PHE A 451 -14.66 -29.57 -23.78
C PHE A 451 -13.31 -30.31 -23.91
N SER A 452 -12.25 -29.89 -23.22
CA SER A 452 -10.97 -30.62 -23.19
C SER A 452 -10.76 -31.29 -21.83
N GLY A 453 -11.11 -32.58 -21.71
CA GLY A 453 -11.21 -33.34 -20.46
C GLY A 453 -9.91 -33.63 -19.68
N LYS A 454 -9.19 -32.61 -19.21
CA LYS A 454 -8.22 -32.75 -18.11
C LYS A 454 -8.56 -31.76 -17.00
N LEU A 455 -9.13 -32.27 -15.90
CA LEU A 455 -9.30 -31.51 -14.66
C LEU A 455 -7.93 -31.09 -14.10
N GLY A 456 -7.81 -29.84 -13.65
CA GLY A 456 -6.63 -29.34 -12.95
C GLY A 456 -6.43 -30.01 -11.59
N TYR A 457 -5.21 -29.93 -11.04
CA TYR A 457 -4.86 -30.53 -9.74
C TYR A 457 -5.32 -29.72 -8.52
N ASN A 458 -5.89 -28.52 -8.73
CA ASN A 458 -6.27 -27.58 -7.67
C ASN A 458 -7.28 -28.17 -6.66
N GLU A 459 -8.34 -28.83 -7.13
CA GLU A 459 -9.36 -29.44 -6.26
C GLU A 459 -8.73 -30.52 -5.35
N MET A 460 -7.86 -31.36 -5.93
CA MET A 460 -7.13 -32.40 -5.19
C MET A 460 -6.20 -31.81 -4.11
N ILE A 461 -5.51 -30.71 -4.42
CA ILE A 461 -4.64 -30.01 -3.47
C ILE A 461 -5.48 -29.44 -2.32
N ALA A 462 -6.63 -28.84 -2.63
CA ALA A 462 -7.54 -28.30 -1.62
C ALA A 462 -8.01 -29.40 -0.65
N GLU A 463 -8.50 -30.52 -1.18
CA GLU A 463 -8.98 -31.64 -0.37
C GLU A 463 -7.89 -32.23 0.53
N THR A 464 -6.68 -32.44 -0.02
CA THR A 464 -5.56 -33.06 0.72
C THR A 464 -5.01 -32.14 1.80
N SER A 465 -4.98 -30.83 1.54
CA SER A 465 -4.46 -29.83 2.48
C SER A 465 -5.52 -29.34 3.48
N ASN A 466 -6.78 -29.78 3.36
CA ASN A 466 -7.94 -29.17 4.03
C ASN A 466 -8.02 -27.65 3.77
N GLY A 467 -7.61 -27.25 2.56
CA GLY A 467 -7.62 -25.90 2.05
C GLY A 467 -8.97 -25.53 1.42
N ILE A 468 -9.12 -24.25 1.11
CA ILE A 468 -10.37 -23.71 0.56
C ILE A 468 -10.15 -23.40 -0.91
N TYR A 469 -11.09 -23.83 -1.75
CA TYR A 469 -11.03 -23.70 -3.20
C TYR A 469 -12.08 -22.70 -3.70
N TYR A 470 -11.65 -21.76 -4.54
CA TYR A 470 -12.49 -20.76 -5.20
C TYR A 470 -12.18 -20.70 -6.69
N LYS A 471 -13.19 -20.36 -7.50
CA LYS A 471 -13.04 -20.10 -8.93
C LYS A 471 -13.04 -18.61 -9.22
N LEU A 472 -12.18 -18.15 -10.12
CA LEU A 472 -12.04 -16.73 -10.46
C LEU A 472 -13.32 -16.14 -11.06
N ASP A 473 -14.09 -16.93 -11.81
CA ASP A 473 -15.39 -16.52 -12.37
C ASP A 473 -16.43 -16.18 -11.28
N ASP A 474 -16.36 -16.86 -10.14
CA ASP A 474 -17.25 -16.63 -8.99
C ASP A 474 -16.76 -15.47 -8.10
N LEU A 475 -15.59 -14.94 -8.41
CA LEU A 475 -14.87 -13.97 -7.61
C LEU A 475 -14.92 -12.59 -8.26
N THR A 476 -15.92 -11.78 -7.88
CA THR A 476 -15.72 -10.33 -7.94
C THR A 476 -14.55 -9.98 -7.01
N PRO A 477 -13.75 -8.94 -7.28
CA PRO A 477 -12.66 -8.55 -6.37
C PRO A 477 -13.11 -8.30 -4.92
N GLN A 478 -14.37 -7.87 -4.73
CA GLN A 478 -15.03 -7.76 -3.43
C GLN A 478 -15.37 -9.12 -2.79
N SER A 479 -15.66 -10.15 -3.58
CA SER A 479 -15.83 -11.54 -3.13
C SER A 479 -14.53 -12.10 -2.55
N VAL A 480 -13.40 -11.90 -3.26
CA VAL A 480 -12.06 -12.38 -2.86
C VAL A 480 -11.66 -11.77 -1.51
N GLU A 481 -11.91 -10.46 -1.37
CA GLU A 481 -11.63 -9.73 -0.14
C GLU A 481 -12.45 -10.26 1.04
N ASN A 482 -13.76 -10.49 0.85
CA ASN A 482 -14.64 -11.00 1.89
C ASN A 482 -14.28 -12.42 2.31
N VAL A 483 -13.90 -13.27 1.35
CA VAL A 483 -13.41 -14.63 1.58
C VAL A 483 -12.18 -14.61 2.46
N VAL A 484 -11.13 -13.88 2.06
CA VAL A 484 -9.88 -13.84 2.82
C VAL A 484 -10.09 -13.16 4.19
N LYS A 485 -10.98 -12.17 4.29
CA LYS A 485 -11.38 -11.59 5.59
C LYS A 485 -12.08 -12.60 6.50
N MET A 486 -13.04 -13.36 5.98
CA MET A 486 -13.75 -14.37 6.75
C MET A 486 -12.81 -15.45 7.25
N GLU A 487 -11.86 -15.87 6.42
CA GLU A 487 -10.91 -16.93 6.79
C GLU A 487 -9.83 -16.42 7.75
N LEU A 488 -9.24 -15.25 7.51
CA LEU A 488 -8.31 -14.63 8.46
C LEU A 488 -8.95 -14.47 9.85
N ASN A 489 -10.24 -14.12 9.93
CA ASN A 489 -10.97 -13.97 11.19
C ASN A 489 -11.43 -15.30 11.82
N LYS A 490 -11.37 -16.43 11.11
CA LYS A 490 -11.58 -17.76 11.71
C LYS A 490 -10.28 -18.33 12.28
N ILE A 491 -9.16 -17.93 11.68
CA ILE A 491 -7.81 -18.34 12.04
C ILE A 491 -7.30 -17.60 13.29
N ILE A 492 -7.65 -16.32 13.38
CA ILE A 492 -7.38 -15.38 14.47
C ILE A 492 -8.46 -15.49 15.54
#